data_AF-A0A064CUK8-F1
#
_entry.id   AF-A0A064CUK8-F1
#
_cell.length_a   1.000
_cell.length_b   1.000
_cell.length_c   1.000
_cell.angle_alpha   90.00
_cell.angle_beta   90.00
_cell.angle_gamma   90.00
#
_symmetry.space_group_name_H-M   'P 1'
#
loop_
_entity.id
_entity.type
_entity.pdbx_description
1 polymer ?
#
loop_
_entity_poly.entity_id
_entity_poly.type
_entity_poly.pdbx_seq_one_letter_code
_entity_poly.pdbx_strand_id
1 'polypeptide(L)'
;MTGVSTAPPAGHAPRRPGNRKLDQWITFWSVPFFFNVFGLVFVPLSWMMPPRSPSAPTSQIVAFMQSHNLLIACVLLTLTFGLAPVSNAVYLMQIKRMSVSPAFRYTLMMGAITGAIVGMLFPMFCFGVGAFRPGYSPAVLSMLYDFGYLAFIGSLGCFCVMWMAFGLAILLDKNNVLPKWLGYYTVWQYMTELMAAPVWINKSGPFAWNGLMTFWFTVVLYVSWQMVVYTCIYRSIKRQPEDELDNADLHTATGDPRAGANA
;
A
#
# COMPACT_ATOMS: atom_id res chain seq x y z
N MET A 1 43.92 -46.53 -36.59
CA MET A 1 42.45 -46.46 -36.45
C MET A 1 42.16 -46.81 -34.99
N THR A 2 41.61 -45.99 -34.10
CA THR A 2 40.90 -44.71 -34.16
C THR A 2 41.05 -44.10 -32.75
N GLY A 3 41.68 -42.93 -32.63
CA GLY A 3 41.74 -42.19 -31.37
C GLY A 3 40.38 -41.57 -31.09
N VAL A 4 39.73 -41.96 -30.00
CA VAL A 4 38.48 -41.37 -29.54
C VAL A 4 38.80 -39.98 -28.97
N SER A 5 38.49 -38.96 -29.75
CA SER A 5 38.52 -37.55 -29.31
C SER A 5 37.38 -37.33 -28.32
N THR A 6 37.69 -37.31 -27.02
CA THR A 6 36.74 -36.87 -26.00
C THR A 6 36.58 -35.35 -26.08
N ALA A 7 35.40 -34.90 -26.52
CA ALA A 7 35.04 -33.49 -26.49
C ALA A 7 35.03 -32.98 -25.03
N PRO A 8 35.50 -31.75 -24.76
CA PRO A 8 35.40 -31.18 -23.42
C PRO A 8 33.93 -30.99 -23.03
N PRO A 9 33.57 -31.14 -21.75
CA PRO A 9 32.20 -30.92 -21.30
C PRO A 9 31.80 -29.48 -21.62
N ALA A 10 30.62 -29.30 -22.21
CA ALA A 10 30.04 -28.00 -22.48
C ALA A 10 30.03 -27.18 -21.18
N GLY A 11 30.93 -26.19 -21.10
CA GLY A 11 30.99 -25.25 -20.00
C GLY A 11 29.62 -24.63 -19.83
N HIS A 12 29.01 -24.83 -18.66
CA HIS A 12 27.79 -24.11 -18.31
C HIS A 12 28.16 -22.63 -18.36
N ALA A 13 27.56 -21.90 -19.31
CA ALA A 13 27.73 -20.45 -19.40
C ALA A 13 27.46 -19.86 -18.00
N PRO A 14 28.32 -18.96 -17.49
CA PRO A 14 28.09 -18.37 -16.18
C PRO A 14 26.72 -17.69 -16.22
N ARG A 15 25.79 -18.21 -15.40
CA ARG A 15 24.47 -17.59 -15.20
C ARG A 15 24.77 -16.15 -14.78
N ARG A 16 24.40 -15.17 -15.63
CA ARG A 16 24.56 -13.74 -15.32
C ARG A 16 24.09 -13.53 -13.89
N PRO A 17 24.88 -12.90 -13.00
CA PRO A 17 24.43 -12.63 -11.65
C PRO A 17 23.17 -11.76 -11.79
N GLY A 18 22.01 -12.37 -11.55
CA GLY A 18 20.75 -11.64 -11.47
C GLY A 18 20.90 -10.58 -10.38
N ASN A 19 20.18 -9.46 -10.51
CA ASN A 19 20.17 -8.44 -9.48
C ASN A 19 19.79 -9.08 -8.13
N ARG A 20 20.72 -9.15 -7.17
CA ARG A 20 20.54 -9.84 -5.88
C ARG A 20 19.42 -9.25 -5.02
N LYS A 21 18.97 -8.04 -5.36
CA LYS A 21 17.87 -7.30 -4.71
C LYS A 21 16.59 -7.28 -5.55
N LEU A 22 16.47 -8.16 -6.55
CA LEU A 22 15.35 -8.16 -7.48
C LEU A 22 14.00 -8.28 -6.77
N ASP A 23 13.91 -9.12 -5.74
CA ASP A 23 12.75 -9.28 -4.87
C ASP A 23 12.35 -7.95 -4.20
N GLN A 24 13.29 -7.27 -3.57
CA GLN A 24 13.06 -5.97 -2.95
C GLN A 24 12.64 -4.91 -3.99
N TRP A 25 13.22 -4.93 -5.19
CA TRP A 25 12.86 -4.02 -6.27
C TRP A 25 11.47 -4.30 -6.83
N ILE A 26 11.05 -5.56 -6.95
CA ILE A 26 9.69 -5.92 -7.35
C ILE A 26 8.69 -5.38 -6.33
N THR A 27 8.94 -5.63 -5.04
CA THR A 27 8.09 -5.10 -3.96
C THR A 27 8.11 -3.58 -3.90
N PHE A 28 9.27 -2.96 -4.17
CA PHE A 28 9.38 -1.52 -4.29
C PHE A 28 8.46 -1.01 -5.39
N TRP A 29 8.69 -1.40 -6.64
CA TRP A 29 7.97 -0.89 -7.80
C TRP A 29 6.47 -1.25 -7.83
N SER A 30 6.02 -2.25 -7.08
CA SER A 30 4.59 -2.52 -6.94
C SER A 30 3.84 -1.37 -6.28
N VAL A 31 4.48 -0.60 -5.39
CA VAL A 31 3.88 0.54 -4.67
C VAL A 31 3.45 1.68 -5.61
N PRO A 32 4.36 2.31 -6.40
CA PRO A 32 3.99 3.38 -7.30
C PRO A 32 3.06 2.86 -8.38
N PHE A 33 3.22 1.61 -8.85
CA PHE A 33 2.27 1.00 -9.77
C PHE A 33 0.86 0.96 -9.15
N PHE A 34 0.72 0.41 -7.94
CA PHE A 34 -0.55 0.34 -7.22
C PHE A 34 -1.17 1.73 -7.03
N PHE A 35 -0.42 2.70 -6.51
CA PHE A 35 -0.95 4.05 -6.26
C PHE A 35 -1.31 4.80 -7.56
N ASN A 36 -0.58 4.58 -8.66
CA ASN A 36 -0.93 5.18 -9.94
C ASN A 36 -2.20 4.57 -10.52
N VAL A 37 -2.33 3.23 -10.53
CA VAL A 37 -3.57 2.58 -11.00
C VAL A 37 -4.74 2.97 -10.10
N PHE A 38 -4.55 2.93 -8.78
CA PHE A 38 -5.57 3.34 -7.83
C PHE A 38 -5.99 4.79 -8.07
N GLY A 39 -5.04 5.74 -8.15
CA GLY A 39 -5.34 7.16 -8.40
C GLY A 39 -6.05 7.41 -9.74
N LEU A 40 -5.61 6.77 -10.83
CA LEU A 40 -6.22 6.91 -12.16
C LEU A 40 -7.64 6.31 -12.22
N VAL A 41 -7.89 5.21 -11.52
CA VAL A 41 -9.22 4.61 -11.51
C VAL A 41 -10.16 5.38 -10.56
N PHE A 42 -9.64 5.80 -9.41
CA PHE A 42 -10.41 6.40 -8.33
C PHE A 42 -10.74 7.89 -8.55
N VAL A 43 -9.93 8.61 -9.33
CA VAL A 43 -10.14 10.03 -9.64
C VAL A 43 -10.82 10.21 -11.01
N PRO A 44 -10.14 10.09 -12.17
CA PRO A 44 -10.75 10.43 -13.45
C PRO A 44 -11.74 9.39 -14.00
N LEU A 45 -11.59 8.10 -13.69
CA LEU A 45 -12.49 7.08 -14.24
C LEU A 45 -13.81 7.02 -13.47
N SER A 46 -13.74 6.89 -12.15
CA SER A 46 -14.93 6.70 -11.29
C SER A 46 -15.60 8.00 -10.85
N TRP A 47 -14.88 9.13 -10.87
CA TRP A 47 -15.32 10.38 -10.26
C TRP A 47 -15.71 10.21 -8.78
N MET A 48 -15.06 9.29 -8.06
CA MET A 48 -15.25 9.10 -6.62
C MET A 48 -14.52 10.16 -5.81
N MET A 49 -13.42 10.71 -6.36
CA MET A 49 -12.63 11.75 -5.73
C MET A 49 -12.49 12.99 -6.63
N PRO A 50 -12.59 14.23 -6.10
CA PRO A 50 -12.90 14.57 -4.71
C PRO A 50 -14.28 14.06 -4.24
N PRO A 51 -14.44 13.71 -2.96
CA PRO A 51 -15.66 13.08 -2.49
C PRO A 51 -16.81 14.08 -2.60
N ARG A 52 -17.94 13.61 -3.16
CA ARG A 52 -19.15 14.43 -3.27
C ARG A 52 -19.67 14.76 -1.87
N SER A 53 -20.38 15.87 -1.73
CA SER A 53 -20.87 16.36 -0.43
C SER A 53 -21.75 15.33 0.31
N PRO A 54 -21.68 15.24 1.65
CA PRO A 54 -22.67 14.52 2.46
C PRO A 54 -24.08 15.07 2.33
N SER A 55 -24.19 16.35 2.00
CA SER A 55 -25.48 17.03 1.83
C SER A 55 -25.91 17.06 0.36
N ALA A 56 -25.37 16.19 -0.50
CA ALA A 56 -25.74 16.14 -1.91
C ALA A 56 -27.22 15.73 -2.07
N PRO A 57 -27.98 16.35 -2.99
CA PRO A 57 -29.34 15.93 -3.29
C PRO A 57 -29.40 14.47 -3.71
N THR A 58 -30.44 13.75 -3.28
CA THR A 58 -30.62 12.32 -3.59
C THR A 58 -30.57 12.03 -5.09
N SER A 59 -31.08 12.93 -5.94
CA SER A 59 -31.00 12.79 -7.40
C SER A 59 -29.56 12.73 -7.93
N GLN A 60 -28.64 13.51 -7.35
CA GLN A 60 -27.23 13.49 -7.72
C GLN A 60 -26.53 12.22 -7.23
N ILE A 61 -26.90 11.73 -6.04
CA ILE A 61 -26.38 10.47 -5.51
C ILE A 61 -26.79 9.30 -6.42
N VAL A 62 -28.07 9.23 -6.79
CA VAL A 62 -28.58 8.19 -7.70
C VAL A 62 -27.88 8.24 -9.05
N ALA A 63 -27.73 9.45 -9.64
CA ALA A 63 -27.05 9.62 -10.92
C ALA A 63 -25.58 9.16 -10.87
N PHE A 64 -24.89 9.39 -9.75
CA PHE A 64 -23.53 8.88 -9.54
C PHE A 64 -23.50 7.36 -9.38
N MET A 65 -24.34 6.81 -8.49
CA MET A 65 -24.38 5.37 -8.19
C MET A 65 -24.75 4.54 -9.42
N GLN A 66 -25.49 5.11 -10.37
CA GLN A 66 -25.91 4.47 -11.62
C GLN A 66 -25.08 4.94 -12.83
N SER A 67 -23.92 5.57 -12.60
CA SER A 67 -23.05 6.01 -13.69
C SER A 67 -22.34 4.83 -14.36
N HIS A 68 -22.18 4.90 -15.68
CA HIS A 68 -21.63 3.81 -16.49
C HIS A 68 -20.21 3.38 -16.08
N ASN A 69 -19.41 4.33 -15.59
CA ASN A 69 -18.01 4.09 -15.26
C ASN A 69 -17.80 3.52 -13.85
N LEU A 70 -18.77 3.69 -12.93
CA LEU A 70 -18.59 3.34 -11.52
C LEU A 70 -18.39 1.83 -11.34
N LEU A 71 -19.19 1.00 -12.02
CA LEU A 71 -19.06 -0.46 -11.93
C LEU A 71 -17.71 -0.94 -12.47
N ILE A 72 -17.28 -0.41 -13.63
CA ILE A 72 -15.98 -0.72 -14.23
C ILE A 72 -14.85 -0.35 -13.26
N ALA A 73 -14.93 0.84 -12.67
CA ALA A 73 -13.95 1.30 -11.70
C ALA A 73 -13.93 0.42 -10.44
N CYS A 74 -15.07 0.03 -9.90
CA CYS A 74 -15.14 -0.87 -8.75
C CYS A 74 -14.52 -2.24 -9.04
N VAL A 75 -14.71 -2.79 -10.24
CA VAL A 75 -14.07 -4.06 -10.66
C VAL A 75 -12.56 -3.89 -10.72
N LEU A 76 -12.06 -2.85 -11.39
CA LEU A 76 -10.63 -2.56 -11.50
C LEU A 76 -9.99 -2.36 -10.12
N LEU A 77 -10.64 -1.57 -9.25
CA LEU A 77 -10.15 -1.33 -7.89
C LEU A 77 -10.14 -2.62 -7.06
N THR A 78 -11.19 -3.44 -7.16
CA THR A 78 -11.24 -4.74 -6.46
C THR A 78 -10.13 -5.68 -6.95
N LEU A 79 -9.79 -5.68 -8.24
CA LEU A 79 -8.64 -6.45 -8.75
C LEU A 79 -7.31 -5.91 -8.21
N THR A 80 -7.15 -4.59 -8.14
CA THR A 80 -5.93 -3.98 -7.58
C THR A 80 -5.77 -4.18 -6.07
N PHE A 81 -6.84 -4.51 -5.34
CA PHE A 81 -6.77 -4.81 -3.91
C PHE A 81 -5.76 -5.92 -3.59
N GLY A 82 -5.63 -6.92 -4.47
CA GLY A 82 -4.65 -8.00 -4.32
C GLY A 82 -3.19 -7.53 -4.31
N LEU A 83 -2.91 -6.33 -4.83
CA LEU A 83 -1.57 -5.72 -4.83
C LEU A 83 -1.29 -4.90 -3.55
N ALA A 84 -2.30 -4.59 -2.74
CA ALA A 84 -2.13 -3.79 -1.53
C ALA A 84 -1.22 -4.46 -0.48
N PRO A 85 -1.30 -5.79 -0.22
CA PRO A 85 -0.38 -6.46 0.70
C PRO A 85 1.08 -6.41 0.21
N VAL A 86 1.30 -6.62 -1.09
CA VAL A 86 2.64 -6.55 -1.71
C VAL A 86 3.22 -5.14 -1.56
N SER A 87 2.39 -4.12 -1.75
CA SER A 87 2.80 -2.72 -1.61
C SER A 87 3.23 -2.37 -0.18
N ASN A 88 2.67 -3.00 0.84
CA ASN A 88 3.08 -2.76 2.23
C ASN A 88 4.33 -3.53 2.66
N ALA A 89 4.75 -4.55 1.89
CA ALA A 89 5.90 -5.36 2.25
C ALA A 89 7.22 -4.55 2.23
N VAL A 90 7.32 -3.44 1.48
CA VAL A 90 8.50 -2.54 1.55
C VAL A 90 8.76 -2.00 2.95
N TYR A 91 7.70 -1.61 3.67
CA TYR A 91 7.83 -1.07 5.03
C TYR A 91 8.23 -2.18 5.99
N LEU A 92 7.63 -3.37 5.85
CA LEU A 92 7.95 -4.54 6.66
C LEU A 92 9.40 -4.99 6.49
N MET A 93 9.94 -4.93 5.26
CA MET A 93 11.34 -5.20 4.98
C MET A 93 12.28 -4.22 5.67
N GLN A 94 11.93 -2.92 5.72
CA GLN A 94 12.74 -1.95 6.46
C GLN A 94 12.68 -2.20 7.97
N ILE A 95 11.49 -2.44 8.54
CA ILE A 95 11.35 -2.72 9.98
C ILE A 95 12.14 -3.97 10.37
N LYS A 96 12.16 -5.01 9.53
CA LYS A 96 12.93 -6.23 9.81
C LYS A 96 14.42 -5.96 10.06
N ARG A 97 14.99 -4.93 9.42
CA ARG A 97 16.40 -4.54 9.56
C ARG A 97 16.66 -3.63 10.77
N MET A 98 15.60 -3.10 11.38
CA MET A 98 15.70 -2.21 12.55
C MET A 98 15.97 -3.01 13.82
N SER A 99 16.57 -2.37 14.82
CA SER A 99 16.85 -2.97 16.14
C SER A 99 15.62 -2.96 17.05
N VAL A 100 14.44 -3.31 16.54
CA VAL A 100 13.16 -3.26 17.25
C VAL A 100 12.50 -4.63 17.29
N SER A 101 11.58 -4.82 18.25
CA SER A 101 10.82 -6.06 18.34
C SER A 101 10.00 -6.33 17.07
N PRO A 102 9.88 -7.60 16.62
CA PRO A 102 8.98 -7.98 15.53
C PRO A 102 7.52 -7.56 15.75
N ALA A 103 7.13 -7.23 16.99
CA ALA A 103 5.82 -6.68 17.33
C ALA A 103 5.42 -5.52 16.40
N PHE A 104 6.30 -4.53 16.17
CA PHE A 104 5.99 -3.40 15.29
C PHE A 104 5.72 -3.83 13.84
N ARG A 105 6.45 -4.84 13.35
CA ARG A 105 6.25 -5.41 12.02
C ARG A 105 4.89 -6.09 11.90
N TYR A 106 4.51 -6.89 12.89
CA TYR A 106 3.20 -7.55 12.90
C TYR A 106 2.05 -6.55 13.06
N THR A 107 2.20 -5.54 13.92
CA THR A 107 1.22 -4.47 14.06
C THR A 107 1.03 -3.71 12.74
N LEU A 108 2.11 -3.37 12.03
CA LEU A 108 2.01 -2.73 10.72
C LEU A 108 1.26 -3.63 9.73
N MET A 109 1.64 -4.91 9.65
CA MET A 109 1.01 -5.86 8.73
C MET A 109 -0.49 -6.02 9.00
N MET A 110 -0.88 -6.23 10.26
CA MET A 110 -2.29 -6.37 10.63
C MET A 110 -3.06 -5.08 10.40
N GLY A 111 -2.51 -3.93 10.79
CA GLY A 111 -3.11 -2.62 10.56
C GLY A 111 -3.32 -2.32 9.07
N ALA A 112 -2.34 -2.67 8.23
CA ALA A 112 -2.43 -2.52 6.78
C ALA A 112 -3.55 -3.37 6.17
N ILE A 113 -3.64 -4.65 6.57
CA ILE A 113 -4.66 -5.57 6.05
C ILE A 113 -6.05 -5.12 6.50
N THR A 114 -6.22 -4.81 7.78
CA THR A 114 -7.51 -4.32 8.32
C THR A 114 -7.90 -3.00 7.66
N GLY A 115 -6.97 -2.05 7.54
CA GLY A 115 -7.20 -0.76 6.88
C GLY A 115 -7.56 -0.92 5.41
N ALA A 116 -6.90 -1.82 4.67
CA ALA A 116 -7.25 -2.09 3.28
C ALA A 116 -8.67 -2.70 3.16
N ILE A 117 -9.05 -3.63 4.03
CA ILE A 117 -10.39 -4.24 3.99
C ILE A 117 -11.46 -3.19 4.25
N VAL A 118 -11.33 -2.43 5.33
CA VAL A 118 -12.34 -1.42 5.73
C VAL A 118 -12.33 -0.23 4.77
N GLY A 119 -11.15 0.25 4.39
CA GLY A 119 -10.97 1.48 3.62
C GLY A 119 -11.07 1.31 2.12
N MET A 120 -10.88 0.10 1.59
CA MET A 120 -10.92 -0.13 0.14
C MET A 120 -12.01 -1.12 -0.23
N LEU A 121 -12.02 -2.32 0.37
CA LEU A 121 -12.93 -3.38 -0.03
C LEU A 121 -14.39 -3.06 0.27
N PHE A 122 -14.69 -2.55 1.46
CA PHE A 122 -16.05 -2.17 1.85
C PHE A 122 -16.65 -1.08 0.94
N PRO A 123 -15.97 0.05 0.68
CA PRO A 123 -16.44 1.03 -0.29
C PRO A 123 -16.67 0.41 -1.68
N MET A 124 -15.75 -0.42 -2.17
CA MET A 124 -15.90 -1.05 -3.48
C MET A 124 -17.15 -1.93 -3.56
N PHE A 125 -17.50 -2.65 -2.50
CA PHE A 125 -18.73 -3.42 -2.47
C PHE A 125 -19.97 -2.53 -2.40
N CYS A 126 -19.94 -1.44 -1.63
CA CYS A 126 -21.10 -0.55 -1.54
C CYS A 126 -21.37 0.21 -2.84
N PHE A 127 -20.34 0.79 -3.44
CA PHE A 127 -20.45 1.48 -4.73
C PHE A 127 -20.70 0.49 -5.88
N GLY A 128 -20.03 -0.68 -5.84
CA GLY A 128 -20.20 -1.73 -6.84
C GLY A 128 -21.60 -2.31 -6.84
N VAL A 129 -22.17 -2.65 -5.67
CA VAL A 129 -23.57 -3.12 -5.56
C VAL A 129 -24.54 -2.02 -5.99
N GLY A 130 -24.29 -0.77 -5.58
CA GLY A 130 -25.09 0.38 -5.99
C GLY A 130 -25.15 0.57 -7.51
N ALA A 131 -24.06 0.23 -8.23
CA ALA A 131 -23.96 0.32 -9.69
C ALA A 131 -24.35 -0.97 -10.43
N PHE A 132 -24.37 -2.12 -9.75
CA PHE A 132 -24.51 -3.43 -10.38
C PHE A 132 -25.88 -3.67 -11.00
N ARG A 133 -26.96 -3.24 -10.33
CA ARG A 133 -28.34 -3.44 -10.80
C ARG A 133 -29.09 -2.11 -10.87
N PRO A 134 -29.85 -1.86 -11.96
CA PRO A 134 -30.78 -0.74 -12.00
C PRO A 134 -32.02 -1.00 -11.13
N GLY A 135 -32.73 0.07 -10.75
CA GLY A 135 -34.02 -0.04 -10.06
C GLY A 135 -33.96 -0.16 -8.53
N TYR A 136 -32.79 0.05 -7.91
CA TYR A 136 -32.72 0.26 -6.46
C TYR A 136 -33.48 1.53 -6.07
N SER A 137 -34.12 1.51 -4.90
CA SER A 137 -34.78 2.71 -4.37
C SER A 137 -33.74 3.79 -4.05
N PRO A 138 -34.07 5.09 -4.22
CA PRO A 138 -33.14 6.18 -3.94
C PRO A 138 -32.61 6.19 -2.50
N ALA A 139 -33.40 5.71 -1.54
CA ALA A 139 -33.01 5.58 -0.13
C ALA A 139 -31.89 4.53 0.06
N VAL A 140 -31.98 3.38 -0.62
CA VAL A 140 -30.94 2.33 -0.56
C VAL A 140 -29.63 2.83 -1.16
N LEU A 141 -29.70 3.51 -2.32
CA LEU A 141 -28.51 4.08 -2.95
C LEU A 141 -27.87 5.16 -2.09
N SER A 142 -28.66 5.97 -1.37
CA SER A 142 -28.13 6.96 -0.42
C SER A 142 -27.43 6.31 0.76
N MET A 143 -28.01 5.26 1.34
CA MET A 143 -27.38 4.51 2.43
C MET A 143 -26.07 3.84 2.01
N LEU A 144 -26.04 3.21 0.82
CA LEU A 144 -24.82 2.61 0.27
C LEU A 144 -23.75 3.66 -0.02
N TYR A 145 -24.16 4.84 -0.49
CA TYR A 145 -23.27 5.96 -0.75
C TYR A 145 -22.64 6.47 0.56
N ASP A 146 -23.45 6.70 1.59
CA ASP A 146 -22.98 7.15 2.91
C ASP A 146 -22.04 6.12 3.53
N PHE A 147 -22.42 4.84 3.51
CA PHE A 147 -21.57 3.76 4.02
C PHE A 147 -20.26 3.67 3.24
N GLY A 148 -20.28 3.82 1.91
CA GLY A 148 -19.08 3.76 1.09
C GLY A 148 -18.08 4.86 1.44
N TYR A 149 -18.52 6.12 1.56
CA TYR A 149 -17.63 7.22 1.96
C TYR A 149 -17.20 7.13 3.43
N LEU A 150 -18.12 6.78 4.33
CA LEU A 150 -17.81 6.63 5.75
C LEU A 150 -16.90 5.42 6.03
N ALA A 151 -16.99 4.33 5.27
CA ALA A 151 -16.04 3.22 5.38
C ALA A 151 -14.66 3.63 4.86
N PHE A 152 -14.61 4.32 3.71
CA PHE A 152 -13.36 4.80 3.12
C PHE A 152 -12.60 5.70 4.10
N ILE A 153 -13.28 6.73 4.64
CA ILE A 153 -12.68 7.75 5.50
C ILE A 153 -12.68 7.31 6.97
N GLY A 154 -13.64 6.50 7.39
CA GLY A 154 -13.65 5.95 8.75
C GLY A 154 -12.60 4.88 9.00
N SER A 155 -12.07 4.24 7.94
CA SER A 155 -10.97 3.26 8.04
C SER A 155 -9.65 3.83 8.57
N LEU A 156 -9.55 5.16 8.61
CA LEU A 156 -8.37 5.92 9.06
C LEU A 156 -7.94 5.51 10.49
N GLY A 157 -8.87 5.06 11.35
CA GLY A 157 -8.54 4.48 12.66
C GLY A 157 -7.65 3.23 12.61
N CYS A 158 -7.76 2.40 11.56
CA CYS A 158 -6.87 1.24 11.38
C CYS A 158 -5.46 1.68 10.95
N PHE A 159 -5.39 2.70 10.11
CA PHE A 159 -4.13 3.30 9.66
C PHE A 159 -3.42 4.07 10.77
N CYS A 160 -4.14 4.65 11.73
CA CYS A 160 -3.57 5.26 12.93
C CYS A 160 -2.58 4.32 13.65
N VAL A 161 -3.03 3.10 13.96
CA VAL A 161 -2.22 2.12 14.68
C VAL A 161 -1.02 1.68 13.83
N MET A 162 -1.24 1.51 12.52
CA MET A 162 -0.20 1.16 11.56
C MET A 162 0.91 2.22 11.50
N TRP A 163 0.54 3.50 11.33
CA TRP A 163 1.50 4.61 11.24
C TRP A 163 2.18 4.91 12.56
N MET A 164 1.47 4.78 13.69
CA MET A 164 2.07 4.87 15.00
C MET A 164 3.15 3.80 15.19
N ALA A 165 2.86 2.55 14.83
CA ALA A 165 3.83 1.46 14.92
C ALA A 165 5.05 1.71 14.02
N PHE A 166 4.85 2.20 12.79
CA PHE A 166 5.95 2.52 11.88
C PHE A 166 6.81 3.68 12.39
N GLY A 167 6.18 4.78 12.83
CA GLY A 167 6.87 5.94 13.38
C GLY A 167 7.70 5.59 14.62
N LEU A 168 7.12 4.83 15.56
CA LEU A 168 7.82 4.36 16.75
C LEU A 168 8.97 3.40 16.40
N ALA A 169 8.78 2.50 15.44
CA ALA A 169 9.85 1.63 14.97
C ALA A 169 11.06 2.45 14.48
N ILE A 170 10.84 3.49 13.68
CA ILE A 170 11.91 4.39 13.21
C ILE A 170 12.57 5.12 14.38
N LEU A 171 11.79 5.64 15.33
CA LEU A 171 12.31 6.42 16.47
C LEU A 171 13.10 5.57 17.47
N LEU A 172 12.72 4.30 17.66
CA LEU A 172 13.39 3.37 18.58
C LEU A 172 14.58 2.64 17.94
N ASP A 173 14.69 2.63 16.61
CA ASP A 173 15.74 1.91 15.88
C ASP A 173 17.16 2.45 16.16
N LYS A 174 18.06 1.62 16.68
CA LYS A 174 19.48 1.98 16.88
C LYS A 174 20.33 1.74 15.63
N ASN A 175 19.84 0.95 14.67
CA ASN A 175 20.56 0.66 13.41
C ASN A 175 20.48 1.82 12.42
N ASN A 176 19.58 2.79 12.65
CA ASN A 176 19.35 3.96 11.80
C ASN A 176 19.08 3.58 10.33
N VAL A 177 18.29 2.52 10.11
CA VAL A 177 17.90 2.04 8.77
C VAL A 177 17.18 3.14 7.99
N LEU A 178 16.31 3.88 8.69
CA LEU A 178 15.62 5.05 8.19
C LEU A 178 15.97 6.27 9.06
N PRO A 179 15.97 7.49 8.49
CA PRO A 179 16.36 8.68 9.24
C PRO A 179 15.35 9.04 10.31
N LYS A 180 15.80 9.46 11.50
CA LYS A 180 14.94 9.75 12.67
C LYS A 180 13.87 10.80 12.43
N TRP A 181 14.18 11.84 11.64
CA TRP A 181 13.20 12.87 11.28
C TRP A 181 11.97 12.31 10.56
N LEU A 182 12.12 11.20 9.81
CA LEU A 182 11.02 10.52 9.14
C LEU A 182 10.06 9.87 10.14
N GLY A 183 10.57 9.45 11.30
CA GLY A 183 9.74 8.97 12.40
C GLY A 183 8.79 10.05 12.89
N TYR A 184 9.29 11.26 13.15
CA TYR A 184 8.47 12.40 13.55
C TYR A 184 7.47 12.82 12.46
N TYR A 185 7.86 12.77 11.18
CA TYR A 185 6.93 13.05 10.09
C TYR A 185 5.83 11.97 9.99
N THR A 186 6.15 10.70 10.23
CA THR A 186 5.16 9.62 10.30
C THR A 186 4.19 9.81 11.47
N VAL A 187 4.63 10.38 12.59
CA VAL A 187 3.74 10.74 13.72
C VAL A 187 2.72 11.80 13.31
N TRP A 188 3.11 12.77 12.47
CA TRP A 188 2.14 13.70 11.88
C TRP A 188 1.11 13.00 11.01
N GLN A 189 1.47 11.88 10.39
CA GLN A 189 0.51 11.08 9.65
C GLN A 189 -0.48 10.35 10.55
N TYR A 190 -0.06 9.92 11.73
CA TYR A 190 -1.02 9.47 12.74
C TYR A 190 -1.97 10.61 13.17
N MET A 191 -1.47 11.83 13.31
CA MET A 191 -2.32 12.98 13.68
C MET A 191 -3.40 13.28 12.64
N THR A 192 -3.07 13.31 11.34
CA THR A 192 -4.05 13.60 10.26
C THR A 192 -5.20 12.60 10.22
N GLU A 193 -4.89 11.32 10.48
CA GLU A 193 -5.88 10.24 10.56
C GLU A 193 -6.85 10.48 11.72
N LEU A 194 -6.37 10.95 12.88
CA LEU A 194 -7.24 11.37 13.99
C LEU A 194 -8.09 12.59 13.64
N MET A 195 -7.56 13.52 12.84
CA MET A 195 -8.31 14.73 12.43
C MET A 195 -9.49 14.41 11.52
N ALA A 196 -9.50 13.23 10.89
CA ALA A 196 -10.62 12.76 10.09
C ALA A 196 -11.73 12.09 10.92
N ALA A 197 -11.48 11.73 12.19
CA ALA A 197 -12.49 11.11 13.07
C ALA A 197 -13.82 11.87 13.18
N PRO A 198 -13.87 13.23 13.18
CA PRO A 198 -15.12 13.99 13.23
C PRO A 198 -16.03 13.82 12.00
N VAL A 199 -15.61 13.10 10.95
CA VAL A 199 -16.42 12.82 9.75
C VAL A 199 -17.74 12.12 10.07
N TRP A 200 -17.77 11.34 11.16
CA TRP A 200 -18.97 10.63 11.62
C TRP A 200 -20.01 11.56 12.27
N ILE A 201 -19.61 12.78 12.63
CA ILE A 201 -20.43 13.73 13.37
C ILE A 201 -20.85 14.89 12.45
N ASN A 202 -19.93 15.35 11.60
CA ASN A 202 -20.13 16.55 10.79
C ASN A 202 -20.53 16.23 9.35
N LYS A 203 -21.72 16.70 8.94
CA LYS A 203 -22.24 16.57 7.57
C LYS A 203 -21.92 17.77 6.66
N SER A 204 -21.35 18.83 7.22
CA SER A 204 -20.96 20.05 6.51
C SER A 204 -19.77 20.74 7.19
N GLY A 205 -19.15 21.69 6.49
CA GLY A 205 -17.99 22.44 6.99
C GLY A 205 -16.64 21.73 6.80
N PRO A 206 -15.57 22.24 7.43
CA PRO A 206 -14.19 21.79 7.17
C PRO A 206 -13.92 20.35 7.60
N PHE A 207 -14.74 19.80 8.51
CA PHE A 207 -14.63 18.45 9.05
C PHE A 207 -15.57 17.43 8.40
N ALA A 208 -16.44 17.86 7.47
CA ALA A 208 -17.19 16.92 6.63
C ALA A 208 -16.24 16.09 5.78
N TRP A 209 -16.68 14.94 5.25
CA TRP A 209 -15.79 14.08 4.47
C TRP A 209 -15.20 14.73 3.22
N ASN A 210 -15.88 15.74 2.66
CA ASN A 210 -15.42 16.54 1.53
C ASN A 210 -14.82 17.89 1.96
N GLY A 211 -14.68 18.10 3.26
CA GLY A 211 -14.19 19.34 3.85
C GLY A 211 -12.69 19.53 3.67
N LEU A 212 -12.26 20.79 3.83
CA LEU A 212 -10.86 21.19 3.70
C LEU A 212 -9.92 20.42 4.64
N MET A 213 -10.36 20.17 5.88
CA MET A 213 -9.52 19.54 6.89
C MET A 213 -9.50 18.02 6.77
N THR A 214 -10.65 17.41 6.53
CA THR A 214 -10.77 15.94 6.44
C THR A 214 -10.20 15.39 5.14
N PHE A 215 -10.42 16.08 4.01
CA PHE A 215 -9.98 15.60 2.70
C PHE A 215 -8.68 16.28 2.24
N TRP A 216 -8.70 17.58 1.98
CA TRP A 216 -7.60 18.25 1.28
C TRP A 216 -6.32 18.31 2.12
N PHE A 217 -6.41 18.66 3.41
CA PHE A 217 -5.28 18.67 4.31
C PHE A 217 -4.65 17.28 4.46
N THR A 218 -5.49 16.25 4.66
CA THR A 218 -5.07 14.85 4.72
C THR A 218 -4.39 14.41 3.43
N VAL A 219 -4.96 14.71 2.25
CA VAL A 219 -4.37 14.33 0.95
C VAL A 219 -3.01 15.00 0.74
N VAL A 220 -2.88 16.30 1.01
CA VAL A 220 -1.61 17.03 0.83
C VAL A 220 -0.52 16.45 1.73
N LEU A 221 -0.83 16.21 3.01
CA LEU A 221 0.13 15.63 3.96
C LEU A 221 0.44 14.17 3.64
N TYR A 222 -0.55 13.39 3.22
CA TYR A 222 -0.36 12.00 2.82
C TYR A 222 0.53 11.88 1.59
N VAL A 223 0.24 12.60 0.51
CA VAL A 223 1.00 12.53 -0.75
C VAL A 223 2.44 13.01 -0.54
N SER A 224 2.64 14.13 0.17
CA SER A 224 3.99 14.63 0.47
C SER A 224 4.78 13.64 1.31
N TRP A 225 4.17 13.06 2.35
CA TRP A 225 4.80 12.03 3.18
C TRP A 225 5.12 10.76 2.38
N GLN A 226 4.19 10.31 1.53
CA GLN A 226 4.32 9.11 0.72
C GLN A 226 5.51 9.24 -0.25
N MET A 227 5.73 10.42 -0.85
CA MET A 227 6.91 10.67 -1.69
C MET A 227 8.21 10.64 -0.88
N VAL A 228 8.19 11.24 0.31
CA VAL A 228 9.35 11.33 1.21
C VAL A 228 9.76 9.96 1.76
N VAL A 229 8.82 9.21 2.34
CA VAL A 229 9.08 7.88 2.91
C VAL A 229 9.62 6.94 1.83
N TYR A 230 9.05 7.00 0.64
CA TYR A 230 9.41 6.13 -0.47
C TYR A 230 10.80 6.47 -1.04
N THR A 231 11.18 7.75 -1.07
CA THR A 231 12.54 8.19 -1.39
C THR A 231 13.55 7.70 -0.34
N CYS A 232 13.19 7.72 0.94
CA CYS A 232 14.02 7.19 2.01
C CYS A 232 14.20 5.66 1.91
N ILE A 233 13.12 4.93 1.61
CA ILE A 233 13.16 3.48 1.38
C ILE A 233 14.02 3.15 0.16
N TYR A 234 13.88 3.86 -0.96
CA TYR A 234 14.72 3.72 -2.14
C TYR A 234 16.21 3.83 -1.79
N ARG A 235 16.57 4.88 -1.04
CA ARG A 235 17.94 5.11 -0.58
C ARG A 235 18.42 4.01 0.36
N SER A 236 17.55 3.50 1.24
CA SER A 236 17.85 2.40 2.15
C SER A 236 18.15 1.09 1.40
N ILE A 237 17.30 0.71 0.43
CA ILE A 237 17.50 -0.48 -0.41
C ILE A 237 18.82 -0.38 -1.19
N LYS A 238 19.12 0.80 -1.76
CA LYS A 238 20.36 1.01 -2.51
C LYS A 238 21.60 0.88 -1.63
N ARG A 239 21.54 1.36 -0.38
CA ARG A 239 22.64 1.33 0.60
C ARG A 239 22.78 0.00 1.34
N GLN A 240 21.78 -0.88 1.28
CA GLN A 240 21.83 -2.18 1.95
C GLN A 240 23.04 -3.01 1.45
N PRO A 241 23.94 -3.44 2.32
CA PRO A 241 25.01 -4.38 1.98
C PRO A 241 24.44 -5.72 1.47
N GLU A 242 25.16 -6.40 0.57
CA GLU A 242 24.67 -7.66 -0.02
C GLU A 242 24.71 -8.84 0.95
N ASP A 243 25.57 -8.78 1.97
CA ASP A 243 25.69 -9.73 3.07
C ASP A 243 24.51 -9.68 4.05
N GLU A 244 23.79 -8.56 4.11
CA GLU A 244 22.55 -8.43 4.90
C GLU A 244 21.31 -8.98 4.17
N LEU A 245 21.44 -9.50 2.95
CA LEU A 245 20.32 -10.04 2.19
C LEU A 245 19.98 -11.44 2.71
N ASP A 246 18.70 -11.71 2.97
CA ASP A 246 18.25 -13.05 3.37
C ASP A 246 18.56 -14.14 2.31
N ASN A 247 18.75 -13.73 1.05
CA ASN A 247 19.11 -14.60 -0.06
C ASN A 247 20.62 -14.68 -0.30
N ALA A 248 21.45 -14.06 0.55
CA ALA A 248 22.91 -14.07 0.40
C ALA A 248 23.48 -15.51 0.40
N ASP A 249 22.95 -16.36 1.28
CA ASP A 249 23.41 -17.74 1.46
C ASP A 249 22.98 -18.70 0.32
N LEU A 250 21.87 -18.39 -0.37
CA LEU A 250 21.39 -19.19 -1.50
C LEU A 250 22.35 -19.11 -2.70
N HIS A 251 23.07 -18.01 -2.82
CA HIS A 251 24.01 -17.75 -3.91
C HIS A 251 25.45 -18.15 -3.58
N THR A 252 25.84 -18.26 -2.31
CA THR A 252 27.13 -18.82 -1.91
C THR A 252 27.15 -20.35 -2.06
N ALA A 253 26.04 -21.03 -1.72
CA ALA A 253 25.92 -22.49 -1.85
C ALA A 253 25.94 -23.00 -3.31
N THR A 254 25.52 -22.19 -4.28
CA THR A 254 25.52 -22.56 -5.71
C THR A 254 26.87 -22.32 -6.41
N GLY A 255 27.84 -21.74 -5.72
CA GLY A 255 29.16 -21.39 -6.26
C GLY A 255 30.31 -22.36 -5.91
N ASP A 256 30.10 -23.34 -5.04
CA ASP A 256 31.16 -24.26 -4.60
C ASP A 256 30.82 -25.73 -4.92
N PRO A 257 31.38 -26.30 -6.01
CA PRO A 257 31.25 -27.73 -6.31
C PRO A 257 31.90 -28.66 -5.26
N ARG A 258 32.61 -28.14 -4.25
CA ARG A 258 33.36 -28.94 -3.26
C ARG A 258 32.74 -29.01 -1.88
N ALA A 259 31.67 -28.27 -1.60
CA ALA A 259 31.05 -28.26 -0.26
C ALA A 259 30.21 -29.51 0.06
N GLY A 260 29.93 -30.37 -0.94
CA GLY A 260 29.13 -31.60 -0.76
C GLY A 260 29.92 -32.91 -0.64
N ALA A 261 31.25 -32.88 -0.59
CA ALA A 261 32.06 -34.10 -0.65
C ALA A 261 32.66 -34.57 0.68
N ASN A 262 32.38 -33.89 1.80
CA ASN A 262 32.82 -34.32 3.14
C ASN A 262 31.69 -34.16 4.17
N ALA A 263 30.65 -34.99 4.05
CA ALA A 263 29.76 -35.35 5.14
C ALA A 263 29.26 -36.79 4.93
#